data_AF-C5WSJ9-F1
#
_entry.id   AF-C5WSJ9-F1
#
_cell.length_a   1.000
_cell.length_b   1.000
_cell.length_c   1.000
_cell.angle_alpha   90.00
_cell.angle_beta   90.00
_cell.angle_gamma   90.00
#
_symmetry.space_group_name_H-M   'P 1'
#
loop_
_entity.id
_entity.type
_entity.pdbx_description
1 polymer ?
#
loop_
_entity_poly.entity_id
_entity_poly.type
_entity_poly.pdbx_seq_one_letter_code
_entity_poly.pdbx_strand_id
1 'polypeptide(L)'
;MAIASRVTKRALSTFAAAKLPEEAVAAAAAGEAIAATTAAAVPLASSERTAIARAALLQFEDTGRLFAGEPTSALLRTLAALQALSVGPLVDAATAALRSPAVAGSALGRAAARATAYRHFCAGETADEAAAVVRRLWRGGMGGILDYGIEDAEDGDACDRNAAGFISAVDVAAALPPGSASVCIKITALCPIALLEKTSDLLRWQKKHPSFNLPWKTHSFPILSDSSPLHLTPSEPPALTSEEETELQLAHERLLAVCARCAEHGIPLLVDAEYATVQPAIDYFTFVGALAFNDGAGAGDCEQRPIVHGTIQAYLRDARDRLEAMVRSAERERVRLGLKVVRGAYLARETRLAATLGVPSPIHGSIQETHDCYNGCAGFLLDRVRRGTASVMLATHNVESGKLAAARAQELGIPRGDRNLQFAQLMGMADGLSLSLRNAGFQVSKYLPYGPVEQIIPYLIRRAEENRGLLSASSFDRHLLRKELVRRVKTAVVGMGRE
;
A
#
# COMPACT_ATOMS: atom_id res chain seq x y z
N MET A 1 20.76 24.81 1.12
CA MET A 1 21.59 24.41 -0.05
C MET A 1 22.96 23.79 0.29
N ALA A 2 23.32 23.52 1.56
CA ALA A 2 24.48 22.70 1.93
C ALA A 2 24.12 21.46 2.79
N ILE A 3 22.83 21.26 3.08
CA ILE A 3 22.31 20.26 4.04
C ILE A 3 22.15 18.88 3.38
N ALA A 4 21.73 18.81 2.11
CA ALA A 4 21.74 17.59 1.29
C ALA A 4 23.17 17.03 1.02
N SER A 5 24.22 17.82 1.25
CA SER A 5 25.62 17.42 1.02
C SER A 5 26.30 16.80 2.25
N ARG A 6 25.74 16.95 3.46
CA ARG A 6 26.33 16.43 4.71
C ARG A 6 25.57 15.23 5.29
N VAL A 7 24.27 15.11 5.01
CA VAL A 7 23.45 13.92 5.34
C VAL A 7 24.03 12.65 4.68
N THR A 8 24.67 12.80 3.50
CA THR A 8 25.30 11.72 2.73
C THR A 8 26.62 11.20 3.30
N LYS A 9 27.37 11.96 4.11
CA LYS A 9 28.76 11.60 4.47
C LYS A 9 28.95 10.92 5.83
N ARG A 10 28.04 11.12 6.80
CA ARG A 10 28.18 10.55 8.16
C ARG A 10 27.45 9.21 8.33
N ALA A 11 26.31 9.02 7.67
CA ALA A 11 25.61 7.72 7.60
C ALA A 11 26.46 6.61 6.95
N LEU A 12 27.38 6.98 6.04
CA LEU A 12 28.32 6.07 5.39
C LEU A 12 29.48 5.58 6.28
N SER A 13 29.77 6.23 7.42
CA SER A 13 30.98 5.92 8.20
C SER A 13 30.79 4.90 9.32
N THR A 14 29.57 4.64 9.76
CA THR A 14 29.27 3.75 10.90
C THR A 14 28.82 2.34 10.49
N PHE A 15 28.55 2.10 9.20
CA PHE A 15 28.32 0.75 8.64
C PHE A 15 29.57 0.13 8.00
N ALA A 16 30.68 0.87 7.99
CA ALA A 16 31.95 0.50 7.37
C ALA A 16 32.77 -0.50 8.21
N ALA A 17 32.26 -1.72 8.45
CA ALA A 17 33.08 -2.85 8.91
C ALA A 17 32.39 -4.22 8.72
N ALA A 18 32.26 -4.68 7.48
CA ALA A 18 32.20 -6.12 7.18
C ALA A 18 32.66 -6.34 5.72
N LYS A 19 33.80 -7.02 5.53
CA LYS A 19 34.43 -7.30 4.24
C LYS A 19 34.59 -8.82 4.05
N LEU A 20 34.45 -9.28 2.80
CA LEU A 20 35.17 -10.36 2.07
C LEU A 20 34.25 -10.99 0.98
N PRO A 21 34.76 -11.59 -0.12
CA PRO A 21 35.77 -11.14 -1.10
C PRO A 21 35.24 -11.15 -2.58
N GLU A 22 36.06 -10.61 -3.49
CA GLU A 22 35.85 -10.37 -4.93
C GLU A 22 35.95 -11.61 -5.84
N GLU A 23 35.20 -11.57 -6.97
CA GLU A 23 35.43 -12.08 -8.35
C GLU A 23 34.03 -12.24 -8.99
N ALA A 24 33.63 -11.75 -10.18
CA ALA A 24 34.33 -11.49 -11.42
C ALA A 24 33.58 -10.44 -12.30
N VAL A 25 34.31 -9.85 -13.24
CA VAL A 25 33.96 -8.72 -14.12
C VAL A 25 33.73 -9.17 -15.58
N ALA A 26 32.86 -8.41 -16.28
CA ALA A 26 32.77 -8.15 -17.74
C ALA A 26 31.99 -9.11 -18.67
N ALA A 27 31.01 -8.57 -19.40
CA ALA A 27 31.21 -8.08 -20.78
C ALA A 27 29.98 -7.30 -21.29
N ALA A 28 30.26 -6.29 -22.12
CA ALA A 28 29.36 -5.22 -22.54
C ALA A 28 28.83 -5.37 -23.98
N ALA A 29 27.67 -4.76 -24.21
CA ALA A 29 27.20 -3.97 -25.36
C ALA A 29 27.71 -4.24 -26.80
N ALA A 30 26.75 -4.32 -27.73
CA ALA A 30 26.78 -3.62 -29.03
C ALA A 30 25.33 -3.48 -29.57
N GLY A 31 24.97 -2.28 -30.04
CA GLY A 31 23.65 -1.97 -30.60
C GLY A 31 23.66 -1.86 -32.13
N GLU A 32 22.48 -1.64 -32.73
CA GLU A 32 22.31 -0.94 -34.02
C GLU A 32 20.84 -0.60 -34.32
N ALA A 33 20.64 0.27 -35.32
CA ALA A 33 19.60 1.29 -35.42
C ALA A 33 18.44 1.02 -36.41
N ILE A 34 17.29 1.62 -36.09
CA ILE A 34 16.26 2.31 -36.92
C ILE A 34 15.73 1.66 -38.23
N ALA A 35 14.40 1.53 -38.32
CA ALA A 35 13.64 1.83 -39.54
C ALA A 35 12.20 2.31 -39.22
N ALA A 36 11.82 3.44 -39.82
CA ALA A 36 10.49 4.04 -39.76
C ALA A 36 9.51 3.34 -40.71
N THR A 37 8.22 3.27 -40.35
CA THR A 37 7.16 3.08 -41.36
C THR A 37 5.84 3.72 -40.95
N THR A 38 5.20 4.23 -41.99
CA THR A 38 4.08 5.16 -42.14
C THR A 38 2.76 4.81 -41.43
N ALA A 39 2.08 5.86 -40.97
CA ALA A 39 0.71 5.83 -40.46
C ALA A 39 -0.31 5.51 -41.57
N ALA A 40 -1.18 4.54 -41.31
CA ALA A 40 -2.38 4.29 -42.09
C ALA A 40 -3.62 4.47 -41.19
N ALA A 41 -4.58 5.26 -41.66
CA ALA A 41 -5.85 5.53 -41.00
C ALA A 41 -6.73 4.26 -40.94
N VAL A 42 -7.39 4.03 -39.79
CA VAL A 42 -8.32 2.90 -39.60
C VAL A 42 -9.76 3.44 -39.38
N PRO A 43 -10.81 2.84 -39.98
CA PRO A 43 -12.14 3.43 -40.09
C PRO A 43 -13.00 3.29 -38.82
N LEU A 44 -14.06 4.11 -38.76
CA LEU A 44 -15.10 4.16 -37.74
C LEU A 44 -15.90 2.84 -37.60
N ALA A 45 -15.33 1.87 -36.88
CA ALA A 45 -16.06 0.70 -36.33
C ALA A 45 -15.76 0.52 -34.83
N SER A 46 -15.23 1.55 -34.17
CA SER A 46 -14.53 1.47 -32.90
C SER A 46 -15.45 1.44 -31.68
N SER A 47 -16.64 2.04 -31.69
CA SER A 47 -17.43 2.20 -30.45
C SER A 47 -17.96 0.87 -29.90
N GLU A 48 -18.51 -0.01 -30.75
CA GLU A 48 -19.05 -1.31 -30.34
C GLU A 48 -17.95 -2.35 -30.06
N ARG A 49 -16.87 -2.37 -30.86
CA ARG A 49 -15.70 -3.23 -30.58
C ARG A 49 -14.98 -2.81 -29.29
N THR A 50 -14.93 -1.51 -28.99
CA THR A 50 -14.39 -1.00 -27.72
C THR A 50 -15.32 -1.34 -26.57
N ALA A 51 -16.65 -1.34 -26.75
CA ALA A 51 -17.60 -1.78 -25.73
C ALA A 51 -17.49 -3.30 -25.42
N ILE A 52 -17.32 -4.14 -26.44
CA ILE A 52 -17.10 -5.59 -26.28
C ILE A 52 -15.70 -5.89 -25.70
N ALA A 53 -14.67 -5.14 -26.10
CA ALA A 53 -13.34 -5.23 -25.52
C ALA A 53 -13.28 -4.71 -24.07
N ARG A 54 -14.07 -3.69 -23.72
CA ARG A 54 -14.28 -3.21 -22.34
C ARG A 54 -14.91 -4.29 -21.44
N ALA A 55 -15.81 -5.11 -22.00
CA ALA A 55 -16.55 -6.11 -21.24
C ALA A 55 -15.76 -7.39 -20.89
N ALA A 56 -14.61 -7.65 -21.53
CA ALA A 56 -13.90 -8.93 -21.38
C ALA A 56 -12.43 -8.82 -20.97
N LEU A 57 -11.97 -7.66 -20.48
CA LEU A 57 -10.58 -7.50 -20.02
C LEU A 57 -10.29 -8.37 -18.78
N LEU A 58 -11.17 -8.31 -17.78
CA LEU A 58 -11.08 -9.13 -16.58
C LEU A 58 -12.13 -10.23 -16.65
N GLN A 59 -11.68 -11.47 -16.85
CA GLN A 59 -12.54 -12.65 -16.93
C GLN A 59 -12.62 -13.34 -15.57
N PHE A 60 -13.83 -13.70 -15.14
CA PHE A 60 -14.11 -14.35 -13.85
C PHE A 60 -14.93 -15.64 -14.01
N GLU A 61 -15.56 -15.84 -15.16
CA GLU A 61 -16.49 -16.92 -15.43
C GLU A 61 -15.79 -18.27 -15.56
N ASP A 62 -14.64 -18.30 -16.24
CA ASP A 62 -13.79 -19.48 -16.36
C ASP A 62 -12.90 -19.62 -15.12
N THR A 63 -13.49 -20.19 -14.07
CA THR A 63 -12.78 -20.49 -12.81
C THR A 63 -11.64 -21.48 -12.98
N GLY A 64 -11.71 -22.35 -13.99
CA GLY A 64 -10.69 -23.35 -14.25
C GLY A 64 -9.39 -22.69 -14.71
N ARG A 65 -9.49 -21.74 -15.64
CA ARG A 65 -8.37 -20.92 -16.08
C ARG A 65 -7.92 -19.94 -15.00
N LEU A 66 -8.86 -19.33 -14.27
CA LEU A 66 -8.56 -18.36 -13.22
C LEU A 66 -7.68 -18.97 -12.11
N PHE A 67 -8.04 -20.16 -11.62
CA PHE A 67 -7.38 -20.85 -10.51
C PHE A 67 -6.46 -22.01 -10.96
N ALA A 68 -6.03 -22.04 -12.22
CA ALA A 68 -5.24 -23.15 -12.77
C ALA A 68 -3.96 -23.44 -11.98
N GLY A 69 -3.29 -22.40 -11.46
CA GLY A 69 -2.08 -22.52 -10.65
C GLY A 69 -2.30 -22.76 -9.15
N GLU A 70 -3.55 -22.80 -8.68
CA GLU A 70 -3.86 -22.88 -7.25
C GLU A 70 -4.24 -24.31 -6.83
N PRO A 71 -3.63 -24.86 -5.76
CA PRO A 71 -3.95 -26.20 -5.28
C PRO A 71 -5.32 -26.23 -4.59
N THR A 72 -6.04 -27.35 -4.69
CA THR A 72 -7.40 -27.51 -4.13
C THR A 72 -7.42 -27.27 -2.62
N SER A 73 -6.36 -27.68 -1.92
CA SER A 73 -6.20 -27.46 -0.48
C SER A 73 -6.10 -25.97 -0.12
N ALA A 74 -5.49 -25.14 -0.96
CA ALA A 74 -5.45 -23.70 -0.75
C ALA A 74 -6.84 -23.08 -0.93
N LEU A 75 -7.57 -23.47 -1.99
CA LEU A 75 -8.94 -22.98 -2.23
C LEU A 75 -9.89 -23.33 -1.08
N LEU A 76 -9.82 -24.57 -0.57
CA LEU A 76 -10.61 -25.00 0.59
C LEU A 76 -10.29 -24.19 1.85
N ARG A 77 -9.00 -23.98 2.13
CA ARG A 77 -8.55 -23.21 3.30
C ARG A 77 -9.01 -21.76 3.21
N THR A 78 -8.85 -21.11 2.06
CA THR A 78 -9.34 -19.74 1.83
C THR A 78 -10.86 -19.67 1.97
N LEU A 79 -11.60 -20.60 1.35
CA LEU A 79 -13.06 -20.61 1.48
C LEU A 79 -13.51 -20.78 2.93
N ALA A 80 -12.86 -21.66 3.71
CA ALA A 80 -13.18 -21.86 5.12
C ALA A 80 -12.93 -20.59 5.94
N ALA A 81 -11.79 -19.92 5.75
CA ALA A 81 -11.46 -18.68 6.44
C ALA A 81 -12.45 -17.55 6.09
N LEU A 82 -12.74 -17.34 4.81
CA LEU A 82 -13.70 -16.32 4.36
C LEU A 82 -15.14 -16.64 4.79
N GLN A 83 -15.49 -17.91 4.94
CA GLN A 83 -16.79 -18.33 5.45
C GLN A 83 -16.91 -18.03 6.95
N ALA A 84 -15.87 -18.28 7.75
CA ALA A 84 -15.86 -17.94 9.17
C ALA A 84 -16.06 -16.43 9.38
N LEU A 85 -15.39 -15.59 8.59
CA LEU A 85 -15.51 -14.12 8.67
C LEU A 85 -16.89 -13.60 8.22
N SER A 86 -17.63 -14.39 7.44
CA SER A 86 -19.00 -14.04 7.06
C SER A 86 -20.00 -14.14 8.21
N VAL A 87 -19.64 -14.84 9.30
CA VAL A 87 -20.48 -15.04 10.48
C VAL A 87 -20.22 -13.91 11.47
N GLY A 88 -21.05 -12.86 11.41
CA GLY A 88 -20.92 -11.65 12.25
C GLY A 88 -20.68 -11.92 13.74
N PRO A 89 -21.53 -12.72 14.42
CA PRO A 89 -21.35 -13.04 15.84
C PRO A 89 -20.02 -13.73 16.17
N LEU A 90 -19.51 -14.59 15.26
CA LEU A 90 -18.21 -15.24 15.44
C LEU A 90 -17.08 -14.23 15.36
N VAL A 91 -17.15 -13.29 14.41
CA VAL A 91 -16.19 -12.20 14.26
C VAL A 91 -16.21 -11.28 15.48
N ASP A 92 -17.39 -10.96 16.01
CA ASP A 92 -17.55 -10.11 17.19
C ASP A 92 -16.89 -10.76 18.42
N ALA A 93 -17.16 -12.05 18.64
CA ALA A 93 -16.55 -12.82 19.73
C ALA A 93 -15.03 -12.91 19.58
N ALA A 94 -14.53 -13.23 18.39
CA ALA A 94 -13.10 -13.31 18.11
C ALA A 94 -12.40 -11.95 18.29
N THR A 95 -13.03 -10.87 17.84
CA THR A 95 -12.51 -9.51 17.98
C THR A 95 -12.48 -9.08 19.45
N ALA A 96 -13.53 -9.38 20.22
CA ALA A 96 -13.55 -9.12 21.66
C ALA A 96 -12.45 -9.90 22.40
N ALA A 97 -12.23 -11.16 22.02
CA ALA A 97 -11.13 -11.98 22.55
C ALA A 97 -9.76 -11.38 22.22
N LEU A 98 -9.51 -10.99 20.97
CA LEU A 98 -8.26 -10.38 20.54
C LEU A 98 -8.00 -9.00 21.19
N ARG A 99 -9.04 -8.25 21.53
CA ARG A 99 -8.93 -6.98 22.26
C ARG A 99 -8.67 -7.14 23.76
N SER A 100 -8.88 -8.33 24.32
CA SER A 100 -8.65 -8.60 25.73
C SER A 100 -7.17 -8.93 25.97
N PRO A 101 -6.43 -8.13 26.76
CA PRO A 101 -5.02 -8.43 27.07
C PRO A 101 -4.84 -9.81 27.73
N ALA A 102 -5.82 -10.25 28.53
CA ALA A 102 -5.78 -11.56 29.19
C ALA A 102 -5.85 -12.72 28.20
N VAL A 103 -6.65 -12.59 27.12
CA VAL A 103 -6.80 -13.64 26.12
C VAL A 103 -5.69 -13.55 25.08
N ALA A 104 -5.44 -12.37 24.53
CA ALA A 104 -4.35 -12.11 23.57
C ALA A 104 -2.97 -12.44 24.16
N GLY A 105 -2.76 -12.17 25.45
CA GLY A 105 -1.55 -12.48 26.19
C GLY A 105 -1.43 -13.93 26.67
N SER A 106 -2.46 -14.77 26.48
CA SER A 106 -2.41 -16.19 26.84
C SER A 106 -1.78 -17.04 25.72
N ALA A 107 -1.06 -18.11 26.09
CA ALA A 107 -0.49 -19.04 25.11
C ALA A 107 -1.55 -19.69 24.22
N LEU A 108 -2.72 -20.02 24.78
CA LEU A 108 -3.85 -20.59 24.05
C LEU A 108 -4.44 -19.59 23.05
N GLY A 109 -4.65 -18.33 23.47
CA GLY A 109 -5.16 -17.27 22.60
C GLY A 109 -4.21 -17.00 21.43
N ARG A 110 -2.90 -16.93 21.69
CA ARG A 110 -1.88 -16.80 20.64
C ARG A 110 -1.86 -18.00 19.68
N ALA A 111 -1.93 -19.22 20.21
CA ALA A 111 -1.97 -20.43 19.39
C ALA A 111 -3.22 -20.45 18.49
N ALA A 112 -4.39 -20.07 19.04
CA ALA A 112 -5.63 -19.96 18.28
C ALA A 112 -5.55 -18.88 17.19
N ALA A 113 -5.06 -17.68 17.52
CA ALA A 113 -4.87 -16.60 16.55
C ALA A 113 -3.91 -17.02 15.42
N ARG A 114 -2.78 -17.64 15.79
CA ARG A 114 -1.77 -18.20 14.87
C ARG A 114 -2.38 -19.23 13.92
N ALA A 115 -3.15 -20.18 14.45
CA ALA A 115 -3.73 -21.27 13.68
C ALA A 115 -4.87 -20.85 12.74
N THR A 116 -5.43 -19.64 12.92
CA THR A 116 -6.63 -19.17 12.21
C THR A 116 -6.36 -17.93 11.35
N ALA A 117 -6.73 -16.74 11.82
CA ALA A 117 -6.67 -15.48 11.08
C ALA A 117 -5.24 -15.13 10.67
N TYR A 118 -4.27 -15.34 11.56
CA TYR A 118 -2.87 -15.06 11.28
C TYR A 118 -2.36 -15.84 10.07
N ARG A 119 -2.52 -17.18 10.08
CA ARG A 119 -2.10 -18.05 8.97
C ARG A 119 -2.74 -17.69 7.62
N HIS A 120 -3.93 -17.07 7.65
CA HIS A 120 -4.63 -16.68 6.44
C HIS A 120 -4.21 -15.32 5.90
N PHE A 121 -4.01 -14.34 6.79
CA PHE A 121 -3.79 -12.94 6.43
C PHE A 121 -2.32 -12.47 6.52
N CYS A 122 -1.45 -13.27 7.14
CA CYS A 122 -0.05 -12.91 7.37
C CYS A 122 0.88 -13.87 6.62
N ALA A 123 2.03 -13.35 6.19
CA ALA A 123 3.02 -14.08 5.41
C ALA A 123 3.99 -14.91 6.27
N GLY A 124 3.93 -14.76 7.60
CA GLY A 124 4.76 -15.47 8.56
C GLY A 124 5.20 -14.57 9.70
N GLU A 125 5.87 -15.13 10.70
CA GLU A 125 6.41 -14.41 11.84
C GLU A 125 7.80 -13.84 11.58
N THR A 126 8.51 -14.40 10.59
CA THR A 126 9.88 -14.03 10.25
C THR A 126 9.97 -13.49 8.82
N ALA A 127 11.04 -12.74 8.56
CA ALA A 127 11.31 -12.22 7.23
C ALA A 127 11.56 -13.35 6.21
N ASP A 128 12.15 -14.48 6.63
CA ASP A 128 12.39 -15.65 5.76
C ASP A 128 11.08 -16.31 5.31
N GLU A 129 10.11 -16.45 6.21
CA GLU A 129 8.77 -16.94 5.88
C GLU A 129 8.07 -15.99 4.90
N ALA A 130 8.14 -14.67 5.17
CA ALA A 130 7.59 -13.67 4.27
C ALA A 130 8.26 -13.70 2.88
N ALA A 131 9.59 -13.82 2.83
CA ALA A 131 10.36 -13.98 1.60
C ALA A 131 9.97 -15.24 0.83
N ALA A 132 9.73 -16.36 1.52
CA ALA A 132 9.22 -17.59 0.90
C ALA A 132 7.83 -17.40 0.29
N VAL A 133 6.96 -16.61 0.92
CA VAL A 133 5.66 -16.22 0.35
C VAL A 133 5.85 -15.36 -0.90
N VAL A 134 6.73 -14.36 -0.89
CA VAL A 134 7.02 -13.54 -2.08
C VAL A 134 7.52 -14.41 -3.24
N ARG A 135 8.50 -15.30 -3.00
CA ARG A 135 9.01 -16.21 -4.05
C ARG A 135 7.92 -17.08 -4.66
N ARG A 136 6.98 -17.56 -3.84
CA ARG A 136 5.83 -18.34 -4.32
C ARG A 136 4.89 -17.49 -5.19
N LEU A 137 4.55 -16.28 -4.74
CA LEU A 137 3.73 -15.35 -5.53
C LEU A 137 4.40 -14.97 -6.84
N TRP A 138 5.72 -14.75 -6.81
CA TRP A 138 6.50 -14.36 -7.97
C TRP A 138 6.50 -15.43 -9.07
N ARG A 139 6.65 -16.71 -8.70
CA ARG A 139 6.47 -17.83 -9.64
C ARG A 139 5.07 -17.87 -10.26
N GLY A 140 4.07 -17.38 -9.52
CA GLY A 140 2.70 -17.22 -9.99
C GLY A 140 2.43 -15.91 -10.73
N GLY A 141 3.45 -15.10 -11.04
CA GLY A 141 3.34 -13.84 -11.78
C GLY A 141 2.84 -12.64 -10.95
N MET A 142 2.94 -12.70 -9.62
CA MET A 142 2.53 -11.60 -8.72
C MET A 142 3.69 -11.20 -7.80
N GLY A 143 3.75 -9.92 -7.44
CA GLY A 143 4.70 -9.42 -6.44
C GLY A 143 4.17 -9.52 -5.00
N GLY A 144 5.02 -9.11 -4.06
CA GLY A 144 4.67 -8.92 -2.66
C GLY A 144 5.00 -7.52 -2.17
N ILE A 145 4.21 -7.01 -1.24
CA ILE A 145 4.51 -5.80 -0.47
C ILE A 145 4.81 -6.29 0.94
N LEU A 146 6.08 -6.32 1.33
CA LEU A 146 6.51 -6.70 2.67
C LEU A 146 6.08 -5.61 3.66
N ASP A 147 5.23 -5.97 4.61
CA ASP A 147 4.81 -5.10 5.70
C ASP A 147 5.33 -5.70 7.00
N TYR A 148 6.42 -5.13 7.52
CA TYR A 148 6.87 -5.49 8.85
C TYR A 148 5.88 -4.88 9.84
N GLY A 149 5.08 -5.74 10.49
CA GLY A 149 3.84 -5.38 11.18
C GLY A 149 3.99 -4.59 12.48
N ILE A 150 5.00 -3.72 12.57
CA ILE A 150 5.21 -2.80 13.68
C ILE A 150 4.49 -1.47 13.40
N GLU A 151 3.77 -0.99 14.41
CA GLU A 151 3.09 0.32 14.45
C GLU A 151 3.23 0.92 15.85
N ASP A 152 2.93 2.22 16.00
CA ASP A 152 2.70 2.86 17.30
C ASP A 152 3.88 2.77 18.31
N ALA A 153 5.03 3.33 17.96
CA ALA A 153 6.19 3.42 18.86
C ALA A 153 5.95 4.40 20.03
N GLU A 154 6.37 4.00 21.23
CA GLU A 154 6.17 4.78 22.46
C GLU A 154 7.33 5.76 22.75
N ASP A 155 8.55 5.40 22.35
CA ASP A 155 9.78 6.17 22.63
C ASP A 155 10.80 6.12 21.48
N GLY A 156 11.87 6.92 21.59
CA GLY A 156 12.92 7.01 20.58
C GLY A 156 13.71 5.71 20.39
N ASP A 157 13.93 4.95 21.47
CA ASP A 157 14.64 3.66 21.41
C ASP A 157 13.84 2.62 20.61
N ALA A 158 12.50 2.59 20.77
CA ALA A 158 11.61 1.79 19.95
C ALA A 158 11.67 2.25 18.50
N CYS A 159 11.68 3.56 18.23
CA CYS A 159 11.82 4.09 16.87
C CYS A 159 13.13 3.66 16.20
N ASP A 160 14.25 3.65 16.92
CA ASP A 160 15.55 3.19 16.41
C ASP A 160 15.53 1.70 16.07
N ARG A 161 14.99 0.85 16.96
CA ARG A 161 14.82 -0.59 16.70
C ARG A 161 13.93 -0.84 15.48
N ASN A 162 12.84 -0.09 15.36
CA ASN A 162 11.90 -0.22 14.25
C ASN A 162 12.52 0.21 12.92
N ALA A 163 13.29 1.31 12.91
CA ALA A 163 14.04 1.76 11.74
C ALA A 163 15.03 0.68 11.25
N ALA A 164 15.77 0.05 12.16
CA ALA A 164 16.65 -1.07 11.84
C ALA A 164 15.88 -2.28 11.27
N GLY A 165 14.70 -2.58 11.82
CA GLY A 165 13.80 -3.61 11.30
C GLY A 165 13.33 -3.33 9.87
N PHE A 166 12.96 -2.08 9.55
CA PHE A 166 12.59 -1.69 8.19
C PHE A 166 13.77 -1.76 7.22
N ILE A 167 14.98 -1.34 7.63
CA ILE A 167 16.19 -1.50 6.81
C ILE A 167 16.44 -2.98 6.49
N SER A 168 16.32 -3.86 7.49
CA SER A 168 16.42 -5.32 7.28
C SER A 168 15.34 -5.85 6.33
N ALA A 169 14.10 -5.33 6.41
CA ALA A 169 13.04 -5.67 5.47
C ALA A 169 13.38 -5.26 4.02
N VAL A 170 14.07 -4.12 3.83
CA VAL A 170 14.58 -3.67 2.53
C VAL A 170 15.68 -4.61 2.03
N ASP A 171 16.59 -5.05 2.89
CA ASP A 171 17.65 -6.00 2.53
C ASP A 171 17.08 -7.35 2.09
N VAL A 172 16.05 -7.82 2.79
CA VAL A 172 15.30 -9.03 2.42
C VAL A 172 14.61 -8.83 1.07
N ALA A 173 14.00 -7.68 0.83
CA ALA A 173 13.41 -7.34 -0.47
C ALA A 173 14.44 -7.30 -1.60
N ALA A 174 15.64 -6.77 -1.33
CA ALA A 174 16.75 -6.68 -2.29
C ALA A 174 17.33 -8.06 -2.66
N ALA A 175 17.29 -9.03 -1.74
CA ALA A 175 17.72 -10.41 -1.99
C ALA A 175 16.68 -11.27 -2.74
N LEU A 176 15.47 -10.76 -2.95
CA LEU A 176 14.43 -11.42 -3.73
C LEU A 176 14.59 -11.14 -5.24
N PRO A 177 13.94 -11.92 -6.13
CA PRO A 177 14.01 -11.66 -7.57
C PRO A 177 13.69 -10.18 -7.89
N PRO A 178 14.46 -9.52 -8.78
CA PRO A 178 14.24 -8.10 -9.08
C PRO A 178 12.80 -7.79 -9.50
N GLY A 179 12.22 -6.75 -8.89
CA GLY A 179 10.83 -6.33 -9.13
C GLY A 179 9.76 -7.18 -8.44
N SER A 180 10.13 -8.22 -7.71
CA SER A 180 9.16 -9.07 -6.99
C SER A 180 8.63 -8.48 -5.69
N ALA A 181 9.35 -7.52 -5.10
CA ALA A 181 9.05 -6.99 -3.78
C ALA A 181 9.06 -5.46 -3.73
N SER A 182 8.24 -4.91 -2.84
CA SER A 182 8.30 -3.54 -2.32
C SER A 182 8.15 -3.60 -0.80
N VAL A 183 8.51 -2.54 -0.08
CA VAL A 183 8.42 -2.47 1.39
C VAL A 183 7.39 -1.43 1.80
N CYS A 184 6.62 -1.73 2.85
CA CYS A 184 5.68 -0.82 3.47
C CYS A 184 6.13 -0.47 4.89
N ILE A 185 5.95 0.80 5.26
CA ILE A 185 6.27 1.31 6.61
C ILE A 185 5.12 2.18 7.14
N LYS A 186 5.11 2.38 8.46
CA LYS A 186 4.23 3.31 9.17
C LYS A 186 5.09 4.35 9.90
N ILE A 187 4.73 5.62 9.80
CA ILE A 187 5.53 6.69 10.43
C ILE A 187 5.34 6.68 11.95
N THR A 188 4.21 6.18 12.46
CA THR A 188 4.03 5.92 13.90
C THR A 188 5.04 4.93 14.47
N ALA A 189 5.69 4.10 13.65
CA ALA A 189 6.77 3.23 14.09
C ALA A 189 8.14 3.94 14.15
N LEU A 190 8.28 5.13 13.56
CA LEU A 190 9.55 5.88 13.45
C LEU A 190 9.58 7.18 14.27
N CYS A 191 8.43 7.59 14.82
CA CYS A 191 8.27 8.77 15.65
C CYS A 191 7.27 8.47 16.78
N PRO A 192 7.55 8.87 18.03
CA PRO A 192 6.60 8.70 19.12
C PRO A 192 5.24 9.31 18.79
N ILE A 193 4.16 8.59 19.10
CA ILE A 193 2.79 8.96 18.70
C ILE A 193 2.40 10.35 19.22
N ALA A 194 2.69 10.65 20.48
CA ALA A 194 2.36 11.93 21.10
C ALA A 194 3.01 13.11 20.35
N LEU A 195 4.25 12.91 19.86
CA LEU A 195 4.95 13.91 19.06
C LEU A 195 4.33 14.05 17.67
N LEU A 196 3.89 12.97 17.03
CA LEU A 196 3.18 13.02 15.75
C LEU A 196 1.82 13.72 15.85
N GLU A 197 1.08 13.50 16.94
CA GLU A 197 -0.19 14.18 17.20
C GLU A 197 0.04 15.69 17.36
N LYS A 198 0.99 16.09 18.21
CA LYS A 198 1.37 17.50 18.39
C LYS A 198 1.88 18.15 17.10
N THR A 199 2.71 17.44 16.34
CA THR A 199 3.19 17.89 15.02
C THR A 199 2.03 18.09 14.05
N SER A 200 1.06 17.17 14.03
CA SER A 200 -0.12 17.27 13.18
C SER A 200 -1.00 18.45 13.58
N ASP A 201 -1.16 18.72 14.87
CA ASP A 201 -1.88 19.90 15.35
C ASP A 201 -1.18 21.20 14.95
N LEU A 202 0.13 21.29 15.11
CA LEU A 202 0.92 22.44 14.66
C LEU A 202 0.77 22.68 13.15
N LEU A 203 0.75 21.61 12.34
CA LEU A 203 0.53 21.69 10.89
C LEU A 203 -0.90 22.15 10.53
N ARG A 204 -1.93 21.66 11.25
CA ARG A 204 -3.31 22.15 11.09
C ARG A 204 -3.44 23.60 11.53
N TRP A 205 -2.77 24.00 12.61
CA TRP A 205 -2.77 25.38 13.09
C TRP A 205 -2.13 26.32 12.08
N GLN A 206 -0.97 25.98 11.52
CA GLN A 206 -0.36 26.75 10.44
C GLN A 206 -1.26 26.85 9.20
N LYS A 207 -2.04 25.80 8.88
CA LYS A 207 -3.03 25.87 7.79
C LYS A 207 -4.14 26.88 8.07
N LYS A 208 -4.61 27.02 9.32
CA LYS A 208 -5.57 28.06 9.73
C LYS A 208 -4.94 29.45 9.79
N HIS A 209 -3.67 29.52 10.18
CA HIS A 209 -2.93 30.75 10.42
C HIS A 209 -1.62 30.74 9.62
N PRO A 210 -1.64 31.08 8.32
CA PRO A 210 -0.47 30.97 7.45
C PRO A 210 0.75 31.81 7.87
N SER A 211 0.55 32.84 8.71
CA SER A 211 1.64 33.63 9.30
C SER A 211 2.34 32.93 10.47
N PHE A 212 1.78 31.84 10.99
CA PHE A 212 2.38 31.05 12.06
C PHE A 212 3.59 30.27 11.53
N ASN A 213 4.77 30.55 12.10
CA ASN A 213 6.01 29.93 11.66
C ASN A 213 6.33 28.68 12.50
N LEU A 214 6.74 27.62 11.81
CA LEU A 214 7.20 26.38 12.44
C LEU A 214 8.70 26.25 12.18
N PRO A 215 9.57 26.55 13.16
CA PRO A 215 11.01 26.67 12.94
C PRO A 215 11.67 25.36 12.49
N TRP A 216 11.14 24.23 12.93
CA TRP A 216 11.58 22.88 12.55
C TRP A 216 11.05 22.41 11.18
N LYS A 217 10.04 23.10 10.61
CA LYS A 217 9.38 22.64 9.38
C LYS A 217 10.24 22.93 8.15
N THR A 218 10.57 21.88 7.41
CA THR A 218 11.24 21.98 6.12
C THR A 218 10.25 22.05 4.96
N HIS A 219 10.75 22.37 3.76
CA HIS A 219 9.94 22.35 2.55
C HIS A 219 9.35 20.95 2.29
N SER A 220 8.07 20.90 1.95
CA SER A 220 7.31 19.68 1.65
C SER A 220 6.10 20.03 0.80
N PHE A 221 5.39 19.00 0.31
CA PHE A 221 4.16 19.19 -0.45
C PHE A 221 3.04 19.78 0.43
N PRO A 222 1.99 20.36 -0.18
CA PRO A 222 0.77 20.68 0.54
C PRO A 222 0.11 19.38 1.03
N ILE A 223 0.16 19.18 2.35
CA ILE A 223 -0.41 18.02 3.06
C ILE A 223 -1.89 18.19 3.44
N LEU A 224 -2.40 19.42 3.44
CA LEU A 224 -3.77 19.80 3.79
C LEU A 224 -4.36 20.70 2.69
N SER A 225 -5.62 20.46 2.34
CA SER A 225 -6.42 21.29 1.43
C SER A 225 -7.33 22.23 2.23
N ASP A 226 -8.07 23.11 1.54
CA ASP A 226 -9.07 23.98 2.19
C ASP A 226 -10.29 23.19 2.70
N SER A 227 -10.52 22.00 2.14
CA SER A 227 -11.55 21.05 2.57
C SER A 227 -11.08 20.10 3.67
N SER A 228 -9.79 20.14 4.05
CA SER A 228 -9.27 19.26 5.10
C SER A 228 -9.93 19.55 6.46
N PRO A 229 -10.23 18.51 7.25
CA PRO A 229 -10.81 18.68 8.58
C PRO A 229 -9.79 19.30 9.54
N LEU A 230 -10.00 20.56 9.92
CA LEU A 230 -9.14 21.27 10.88
C LEU A 230 -9.74 21.33 12.30
N HIS A 231 -10.86 20.65 12.54
CA HIS A 231 -11.58 20.68 13.83
C HIS A 231 -10.82 19.95 14.95
N LEU A 232 -9.86 19.09 14.62
CA LEU A 232 -9.02 18.39 15.59
C LEU A 232 -8.09 19.33 16.38
N THR A 233 -7.87 20.54 15.87
CA THR A 233 -7.01 21.56 16.52
C THR A 233 -7.84 22.82 16.80
N PRO A 234 -8.72 22.83 17.81
CA PRO A 234 -9.67 23.94 18.04
C PRO A 234 -8.98 25.22 18.55
N SER A 235 -7.83 25.09 19.21
CA SER A 235 -7.04 26.18 19.78
C SER A 235 -5.58 26.06 19.39
N GLU A 236 -4.79 27.10 19.66
CA GLU A 236 -3.36 27.12 19.39
C GLU A 236 -2.67 25.98 20.16
N PRO A 237 -2.00 25.05 19.46
CA PRO A 237 -1.24 24.00 20.11
C PRO A 237 0.07 24.57 20.67
N PRO A 238 0.57 24.02 21.80
CA PRO A 238 1.86 24.44 22.33
C PRO A 238 2.97 24.15 21.32
N ALA A 239 3.98 25.04 21.26
CA ALA A 239 5.18 24.81 20.50
C ALA A 239 5.90 23.52 20.97
N LEU A 240 6.71 22.94 20.09
CA LEU A 240 7.57 21.81 20.46
C LEU A 240 8.63 22.28 21.47
N THR A 241 8.96 21.45 22.46
CA THR A 241 10.14 21.66 23.30
C THR A 241 11.41 21.35 22.51
N SER A 242 12.57 21.75 23.02
CA SER A 242 13.85 21.46 22.35
C SER A 242 14.12 19.95 22.24
N GLU A 243 13.68 19.17 23.23
CA GLU A 243 13.75 17.70 23.20
C GLU A 243 12.82 17.13 22.11
N GLU A 244 11.60 17.63 22.01
CA GLU A 244 10.64 17.21 20.97
C GLU A 244 11.11 17.59 19.56
N GLU A 245 11.70 18.77 19.36
CA GLU A 245 12.30 19.16 18.08
C GLU A 245 13.48 18.24 17.71
N THR A 246 14.29 17.86 18.70
CA THR A 246 15.40 16.91 18.51
C THR A 246 14.87 15.53 18.13
N GLU A 247 13.84 15.02 18.83
CA GLU A 247 13.24 13.72 18.52
C GLU A 247 12.55 13.73 17.14
N LEU A 248 11.90 14.84 16.76
CA LEU A 248 11.29 15.00 15.44
C LEU A 248 12.37 14.97 14.34
N GLN A 249 13.51 15.61 14.58
CA GLN A 249 14.66 15.57 13.68
C GLN A 249 15.22 14.15 13.56
N LEU A 250 15.36 13.41 14.66
CA LEU A 250 15.78 12.00 14.63
C LEU A 250 14.78 11.12 13.85
N ALA A 251 13.48 11.34 14.02
CA ALA A 251 12.46 10.63 13.24
C ALA A 251 12.62 10.89 11.72
N HIS A 252 12.92 12.13 11.32
CA HIS A 252 13.24 12.43 9.92
C HIS A 252 14.48 11.67 9.45
N GLU A 253 15.54 11.63 10.25
CA GLU A 253 16.78 10.91 9.92
C GLU A 253 16.53 9.40 9.75
N ARG A 254 15.71 8.79 10.62
CA ARG A 254 15.28 7.38 10.49
C ARG A 254 14.56 7.12 9.18
N LEU A 255 13.58 7.96 8.82
CA LEU A 255 12.87 7.83 7.55
C LEU A 255 13.82 7.97 6.35
N LEU A 256 14.68 8.99 6.36
CA LEU A 256 15.63 9.23 5.28
C LEU A 256 16.64 8.08 5.14
N ALA A 257 17.04 7.42 6.23
CA ALA A 257 17.89 6.23 6.20
C ALA A 257 17.18 5.04 5.52
N VAL A 258 15.91 4.79 5.84
CA VAL A 258 15.10 3.76 5.17
C VAL A 258 14.95 4.09 3.68
N CYS A 259 14.61 5.35 3.34
CA CYS A 259 14.52 5.80 1.95
C CYS A 259 15.84 5.65 1.19
N ALA A 260 16.98 5.96 1.81
CA ALA A 260 18.30 5.80 1.20
C ALA A 260 18.60 4.34 0.89
N ARG A 261 18.28 3.42 1.81
CA ARG A 261 18.44 1.98 1.59
C ARG A 261 17.54 1.47 0.46
N CYS A 262 16.30 1.94 0.41
CA CYS A 262 15.38 1.66 -0.68
C CYS A 262 15.92 2.15 -2.04
N ALA A 263 16.47 3.37 -2.07
CA ALA A 263 17.05 3.95 -3.28
C ALA A 263 18.30 3.17 -3.76
N GLU A 264 19.19 2.76 -2.83
CA GLU A 264 20.38 1.95 -3.12
C GLU A 264 20.03 0.64 -3.87
N HIS A 265 18.93 -0.01 -3.48
CA HIS A 265 18.49 -1.28 -4.05
C HIS A 265 17.36 -1.15 -5.08
N GLY A 266 16.89 0.06 -5.38
CA GLY A 266 15.74 0.29 -6.28
C GLY A 266 14.43 -0.34 -5.79
N ILE A 267 14.25 -0.45 -4.47
CA ILE A 267 13.05 -1.01 -3.83
C ILE A 267 12.03 0.11 -3.58
N PRO A 268 10.80 0.02 -4.11
CA PRO A 268 9.76 1.00 -3.79
C PRO A 268 9.38 0.93 -2.31
N LEU A 269 9.33 2.10 -1.67
CA LEU A 269 8.87 2.32 -0.31
C LEU A 269 7.45 2.88 -0.31
N LEU A 270 6.53 2.18 0.35
CA LEU A 270 5.17 2.65 0.58
C LEU A 270 5.05 3.15 2.01
N VAL A 271 4.64 4.41 2.17
CA VAL A 271 4.30 4.96 3.49
C VAL A 271 2.79 4.83 3.69
N ASP A 272 2.38 4.03 4.67
CA ASP A 272 0.98 3.85 5.02
C ASP A 272 0.35 5.13 5.54
N ALA A 273 -0.92 5.32 5.19
CA ALA A 273 -1.77 6.30 5.85
C ALA A 273 -2.48 5.63 7.03
N GLU A 274 -2.56 6.35 8.13
CA GLU A 274 -3.07 5.89 9.41
C GLU A 274 -4.34 6.67 9.76
N TYR A 275 -4.46 7.15 11.00
CA TYR A 275 -5.67 7.81 11.52
C TYR A 275 -5.54 9.34 11.54
N ALA A 276 -6.68 10.03 11.54
CA ALA A 276 -6.72 11.46 11.25
C ALA A 276 -5.90 12.33 12.21
N THR A 277 -5.71 11.92 13.47
CA THR A 277 -4.95 12.72 14.47
C THR A 277 -3.47 12.88 14.10
N VAL A 278 -2.86 11.88 13.44
CA VAL A 278 -1.44 11.89 13.05
C VAL A 278 -1.20 12.06 11.54
N GLN A 279 -2.22 11.88 10.70
CA GLN A 279 -2.07 11.86 9.24
C GLN A 279 -1.34 13.07 8.63
N PRO A 280 -1.55 14.33 9.09
CA PRO A 280 -0.81 15.47 8.56
C PRO A 280 0.70 15.35 8.75
N ALA A 281 1.17 14.86 9.90
CA ALA A 281 2.59 14.60 10.14
C ALA A 281 3.11 13.45 9.25
N ILE A 282 2.32 12.38 9.07
CA ILE A 282 2.68 11.27 8.16
C ILE A 282 2.88 11.77 6.73
N ASP A 283 1.93 12.54 6.21
CA ASP A 283 2.02 13.12 4.86
C ASP A 283 3.23 14.06 4.77
N TYR A 284 3.50 14.86 5.81
CA TYR A 284 4.66 15.76 5.85
C TYR A 284 5.98 15.01 5.71
N PHE A 285 6.17 13.96 6.53
CA PHE A 285 7.33 13.07 6.47
C PHE A 285 7.48 12.40 5.11
N THR A 286 6.37 11.85 4.61
CA THR A 286 6.30 11.17 3.30
C THR A 286 6.81 12.07 2.19
N PHE A 287 6.33 13.32 2.11
CA PHE A 287 6.70 14.20 1.01
C PHE A 287 8.04 14.91 1.19
N VAL A 288 8.56 15.01 2.42
CA VAL A 288 9.98 15.31 2.63
C VAL A 288 10.85 14.20 2.04
N GLY A 289 10.50 12.93 2.30
CA GLY A 289 11.18 11.77 1.69
C GLY A 289 11.03 11.75 0.16
N ALA A 290 9.84 12.01 -0.37
CA ALA A 290 9.60 12.05 -1.81
C ALA A 290 10.44 13.13 -2.50
N LEU A 291 10.52 14.34 -1.93
CA LEU A 291 11.39 15.40 -2.46
C LEU A 291 12.88 15.03 -2.44
N ALA A 292 13.30 14.22 -1.48
CA ALA A 292 14.69 13.80 -1.35
C ALA A 292 15.08 12.62 -2.28
N PHE A 293 14.15 11.75 -2.63
CA PHE A 293 14.45 10.47 -3.30
C PHE A 293 13.65 10.16 -4.57
N ASN A 294 12.58 10.90 -4.86
CA ASN A 294 11.88 10.78 -6.13
C ASN A 294 12.52 11.76 -7.11
N ASP A 295 13.56 11.29 -7.79
CA ASP A 295 14.27 12.12 -8.76
C ASP A 295 13.31 12.75 -9.77
N GLY A 296 13.58 14.02 -10.04
CA GLY A 296 12.81 14.80 -11.00
C GLY A 296 13.40 14.69 -12.38
N ALA A 297 12.72 13.97 -13.29
CA ALA A 297 12.72 14.11 -14.75
C ALA A 297 14.02 14.68 -15.41
N GLY A 298 15.19 14.19 -15.00
CA GLY A 298 16.51 14.71 -15.38
C GLY A 298 17.52 13.65 -15.79
N ALA A 299 17.19 12.37 -15.65
CA ALA A 299 17.83 11.31 -16.42
C ALA A 299 16.88 10.98 -17.58
N GLY A 300 17.38 10.96 -18.81
CA GLY A 300 16.62 10.64 -20.02
C GLY A 300 16.06 9.20 -20.08
N ASP A 301 15.92 8.54 -18.93
CA ASP A 301 15.31 7.22 -18.79
C ASP A 301 13.90 7.36 -18.22
N CYS A 302 12.92 7.19 -19.10
CA CYS A 302 11.51 7.02 -18.75
C CYS A 302 11.25 5.79 -17.84
N GLU A 303 12.27 4.98 -17.55
CA GLU A 303 12.20 3.72 -16.80
C GLU A 303 12.33 3.86 -15.27
N GLN A 304 12.81 4.99 -14.72
CA GLN A 304 13.02 5.12 -13.27
C GLN A 304 11.71 5.37 -12.50
N ARG A 305 11.29 4.40 -11.67
CA ARG A 305 10.12 4.48 -10.80
C ARG A 305 10.43 5.34 -9.56
N PRO A 306 9.50 6.17 -9.04
CA PRO A 306 9.72 6.89 -7.79
C PRO A 306 9.92 5.88 -6.65
N ILE A 307 10.84 6.21 -5.73
CA ILE A 307 11.17 5.39 -4.57
C ILE A 307 10.07 5.49 -3.52
N VAL A 308 9.67 6.70 -3.14
CA VAL A 308 8.72 6.97 -2.06
C VAL A 308 7.31 7.13 -2.60
N HIS A 309 6.38 6.34 -2.07
CA HIS A 309 4.95 6.38 -2.39
C HIS A 309 4.15 6.73 -1.14
N GLY A 310 3.44 7.86 -1.18
CA GLY A 310 2.48 8.22 -0.14
C GLY A 310 1.14 7.51 -0.31
N THR A 311 0.25 7.59 0.68
CA THR A 311 -1.06 6.92 0.62
C THR A 311 -2.22 7.92 0.66
N ILE A 312 -3.12 7.87 -0.33
CA ILE A 312 -4.38 8.60 -0.36
C ILE A 312 -5.51 7.69 0.12
N GLN A 313 -6.24 8.14 1.13
CA GLN A 313 -7.40 7.45 1.69
C GLN A 313 -8.70 8.07 1.12
N ALA A 314 -9.26 7.45 0.10
CA ALA A 314 -10.44 7.93 -0.63
C ALA A 314 -11.76 7.90 0.16
N TYR A 315 -11.77 7.38 1.39
CA TYR A 315 -12.91 7.52 2.30
C TYR A 315 -13.01 8.91 2.93
N LEU A 316 -11.94 9.71 2.90
CA LEU A 316 -11.92 11.09 3.42
C LEU A 316 -12.49 12.04 2.37
N ARG A 317 -13.33 12.97 2.81
CA ARG A 317 -13.97 13.96 1.93
C ARG A 317 -12.96 14.88 1.24
N ASP A 318 -11.79 15.09 1.85
CA ASP A 318 -10.73 15.97 1.34
C ASP A 318 -9.74 15.26 0.39
N ALA A 319 -9.87 13.95 0.20
CA ALA A 319 -8.87 13.14 -0.50
C ALA A 319 -8.60 13.63 -1.92
N ARG A 320 -9.66 14.05 -2.62
CA ARG A 320 -9.54 14.56 -3.99
C ARG A 320 -8.79 15.89 -4.05
N ASP A 321 -9.12 16.82 -3.17
CA ASP A 321 -8.51 18.15 -3.16
C ASP A 321 -7.04 18.10 -2.76
N ARG A 322 -6.71 17.24 -1.77
CA ARG A 322 -5.32 16.95 -1.39
C ARG A 322 -4.54 16.34 -2.56
N LEU A 323 -5.12 15.34 -3.24
CA LEU A 323 -4.51 14.71 -4.40
C LEU A 323 -4.18 15.72 -5.51
N GLU A 324 -5.11 16.64 -5.82
CA GLU A 324 -4.88 17.68 -6.82
C GLU A 324 -3.80 18.68 -6.39
N ALA A 325 -3.77 19.05 -5.10
CA ALA A 325 -2.72 19.91 -4.55
C ALA A 325 -1.33 19.24 -4.64
N MET A 326 -1.24 17.94 -4.33
CA MET A 326 0.00 17.16 -4.45
C MET A 326 0.49 17.07 -5.89
N VAL A 327 -0.40 16.83 -6.87
CA VAL A 327 -0.02 16.81 -8.29
C VAL A 327 0.52 18.17 -8.74
N ARG A 328 -0.16 19.27 -8.40
CA ARG A 328 0.33 20.62 -8.71
C ARG A 328 1.70 20.90 -8.08
N SER A 329 1.93 20.40 -6.87
CA SER A 329 3.23 20.55 -6.20
C SER A 329 4.30 19.73 -6.91
N ALA A 330 4.04 18.45 -7.21
CA ALA A 330 4.96 17.58 -7.92
C ALA A 330 5.38 18.16 -9.29
N GLU A 331 4.43 18.73 -10.03
CA GLU A 331 4.70 19.41 -11.31
C GLU A 331 5.63 20.64 -11.14
N ARG A 332 5.45 21.44 -10.08
CA ARG A 332 6.33 22.61 -9.80
C ARG A 332 7.72 22.19 -9.36
N GLU A 333 7.80 21.20 -8.48
CA GLU A 333 9.06 20.64 -7.95
C GLU A 333 9.77 19.75 -8.98
N ARG A 334 9.10 19.46 -10.11
CA ARG A 334 9.55 18.58 -11.20
C ARG A 334 9.85 17.15 -10.76
N VAL A 335 9.27 16.68 -9.67
CA VAL A 335 9.44 15.30 -9.17
C VAL A 335 8.33 14.38 -9.64
N ARG A 336 8.61 13.09 -9.81
CA ARG A 336 7.59 12.09 -10.13
C ARG A 336 6.80 11.73 -8.87
N LEU A 337 5.48 11.84 -8.95
CA LEU A 337 4.59 11.57 -7.82
C LEU A 337 4.35 10.06 -7.65
N GLY A 338 4.81 9.46 -6.55
CA GLY A 338 4.46 8.08 -6.17
C GLY A 338 3.29 8.06 -5.20
N LEU A 339 2.20 7.35 -5.52
CA LEU A 339 1.03 7.24 -4.65
C LEU A 339 0.38 5.86 -4.64
N LYS A 340 -0.01 5.41 -3.45
CA LYS A 340 -0.96 4.32 -3.22
C LYS A 340 -2.35 4.91 -2.96
N VAL A 341 -3.37 4.42 -3.67
CA VAL A 341 -4.77 4.79 -3.41
C VAL A 341 -5.46 3.65 -2.69
N VAL A 342 -6.05 3.93 -1.54
CA VAL A 342 -6.89 3.01 -0.77
C VAL A 342 -8.25 3.67 -0.52
N ARG A 343 -9.23 2.91 -0.02
CA ARG A 343 -10.43 3.53 0.59
C ARG A 343 -10.06 4.11 1.96
N GLY A 344 -9.78 3.26 2.93
CA GLY A 344 -9.42 3.64 4.30
C GLY A 344 -9.67 2.47 5.26
N ALA A 345 -8.98 2.47 6.40
CA ALA A 345 -9.06 1.38 7.38
C ALA A 345 -9.55 1.82 8.77
N TYR A 346 -9.75 3.12 8.99
CA TYR A 346 -10.02 3.70 10.33
C TYR A 346 -11.44 4.24 10.48
N LEU A 347 -12.40 3.81 9.64
CA LEU A 347 -13.78 4.32 9.58
C LEU A 347 -14.46 4.43 10.96
N ALA A 348 -14.36 3.37 11.76
CA ALA A 348 -14.99 3.32 13.08
C ALA A 348 -14.34 4.29 14.08
N ARG A 349 -13.01 4.48 13.99
CA ARG A 349 -12.27 5.45 14.81
C ARG A 349 -12.67 6.87 14.44
N GLU A 350 -12.66 7.20 13.14
CA GLU A 350 -12.99 8.54 12.65
C GLU A 350 -14.43 8.93 12.98
N THR A 351 -15.38 8.00 12.77
CA THR A 351 -16.79 8.25 13.06
C THR A 351 -17.02 8.47 14.56
N ARG A 352 -16.37 7.66 15.41
CA ARG A 352 -16.47 7.81 16.87
C ARG A 352 -15.88 9.14 17.34
N LEU A 353 -14.69 9.49 16.83
CA LEU A 353 -14.01 10.73 17.19
C LEU A 353 -14.85 11.97 16.82
N ALA A 354 -15.39 12.01 15.60
CA ALA A 354 -16.26 13.10 15.17
C ALA A 354 -17.52 13.22 16.04
N ALA A 355 -18.14 12.09 16.40
CA ALA A 355 -19.30 12.07 17.28
C ALA A 355 -18.98 12.59 18.69
N THR A 356 -17.85 12.17 19.28
CA THR A 356 -17.38 12.65 20.59
C THR A 356 -17.12 14.15 20.59
N LEU A 357 -16.60 14.70 19.49
CA LEU A 357 -16.35 16.14 19.35
C LEU A 357 -17.60 16.95 18.94
N GLY A 358 -18.71 16.29 18.58
CA GLY A 358 -19.92 16.97 18.10
C GLY A 358 -19.75 17.66 16.74
N VAL A 359 -18.84 17.17 15.89
CA VAL A 359 -18.51 17.76 14.58
C VAL A 359 -18.89 16.85 13.41
N PRO A 360 -19.02 17.38 12.18
CA PRO A 360 -19.24 16.55 11.00
C PRO A 360 -18.11 15.54 10.80
N SER A 361 -18.49 14.30 10.47
CA SER A 361 -17.53 13.24 10.19
C SER A 361 -16.65 13.57 8.97
N PRO A 362 -15.32 13.34 9.04
CA PRO A 362 -14.41 13.61 7.93
C PRO A 362 -14.54 12.60 6.79
N ILE A 363 -15.25 11.49 7.01
CA ILE A 363 -15.47 10.44 6.00
C ILE A 363 -16.76 10.69 5.21
N HIS A 364 -16.83 10.15 4.00
CA HIS A 364 -18.03 10.17 3.16
C HIS A 364 -19.28 9.61 3.87
N GLY A 365 -20.46 10.10 3.50
CA GLY A 365 -21.73 9.72 4.12
C GLY A 365 -22.21 8.33 3.73
N SER A 366 -21.73 7.81 2.60
CA SER A 366 -22.07 6.49 2.09
C SER A 366 -20.87 5.74 1.52
N ILE A 367 -20.99 4.41 1.44
CA ILE A 367 -19.98 3.57 0.80
C ILE A 367 -19.86 3.84 -0.70
N GLN A 368 -20.97 4.24 -1.35
CA GLN A 368 -20.99 4.60 -2.77
C GLN A 368 -20.17 5.86 -3.02
N GLU A 369 -20.33 6.91 -2.21
CA GLU A 369 -19.49 8.11 -2.29
C GLU A 369 -18.00 7.79 -2.14
N THR A 370 -17.65 6.88 -1.24
CA THR A 370 -16.25 6.40 -1.11
C THR A 370 -15.79 5.65 -2.36
N HIS A 371 -16.67 4.87 -3.00
CA HIS A 371 -16.37 4.19 -4.27
C HIS A 371 -16.14 5.19 -5.39
N ASP A 372 -17.00 6.21 -5.49
CA ASP A 372 -16.92 7.26 -6.51
C ASP A 372 -15.65 8.09 -6.33
N CYS A 373 -15.32 8.47 -5.09
CA CYS A 373 -14.08 9.17 -4.76
C CYS A 373 -12.84 8.33 -5.12
N TYR A 374 -12.82 7.03 -4.75
CA TYR A 374 -11.73 6.11 -5.10
C TYR A 374 -11.55 6.00 -6.62
N ASN A 375 -12.64 5.75 -7.35
CA ASN A 375 -12.61 5.58 -8.81
C ASN A 375 -12.18 6.88 -9.51
N GLY A 376 -12.63 8.05 -9.02
CA GLY A 376 -12.22 9.36 -9.52
C GLY A 376 -10.73 9.66 -9.27
N CYS A 377 -10.22 9.32 -8.09
CA CYS A 377 -8.78 9.43 -7.78
C CYS A 377 -7.94 8.49 -8.65
N ALA A 378 -8.36 7.23 -8.80
CA ALA A 378 -7.70 6.26 -9.65
C ALA A 378 -7.64 6.72 -11.12
N GLY A 379 -8.78 7.13 -11.70
CA GLY A 379 -8.84 7.62 -13.07
C GLY A 379 -7.97 8.85 -13.33
N PHE A 380 -7.90 9.76 -12.35
CA PHE A 380 -7.06 10.95 -12.41
C PHE A 380 -5.56 10.61 -12.34
N LEU A 381 -5.16 9.67 -11.49
CA LEU A 381 -3.75 9.26 -11.41
C LEU A 381 -3.32 8.43 -12.63
N LEU A 382 -4.21 7.61 -13.20
CA LEU A 382 -3.92 6.88 -14.44
C LEU A 382 -3.60 7.81 -15.62
N ASP A 383 -4.28 8.95 -15.74
CA ASP A 383 -3.94 9.97 -16.75
C ASP A 383 -2.51 10.51 -16.56
N ARG A 384 -2.05 10.63 -15.31
CA ARG A 384 -0.72 11.15 -14.95
C ARG A 384 0.37 10.09 -15.12
N VAL A 385 0.05 8.82 -14.84
CA VAL A 385 0.90 7.68 -15.21
C VAL A 385 1.15 7.67 -16.71
N ARG A 386 0.10 7.82 -17.51
CA ARG A 386 0.24 7.88 -18.98
C ARG A 386 1.10 9.04 -19.47
N ARG A 387 1.11 10.17 -18.74
CA ARG A 387 1.99 11.33 -19.00
C ARG A 387 3.42 11.15 -18.46
N GLY A 388 3.70 10.08 -17.73
CA GLY A 388 5.01 9.84 -17.10
C GLY A 388 5.30 10.71 -15.88
N THR A 389 4.29 11.36 -15.29
CA THR A 389 4.46 12.26 -14.14
C THR A 389 4.07 11.63 -12.80
N ALA A 390 3.48 10.44 -12.81
CA ALA A 390 3.13 9.70 -11.60
C ALA A 390 3.39 8.20 -11.72
N SER A 391 3.56 7.55 -10.57
CA SER A 391 3.41 6.10 -10.40
C SER A 391 2.33 5.85 -9.36
N VAL A 392 1.42 4.92 -9.66
CA VAL A 392 0.26 4.63 -8.83
C VAL A 392 0.17 3.15 -8.47
N MET A 393 -0.13 2.89 -7.20
CA MET A 393 -0.62 1.61 -6.71
C MET A 393 -2.12 1.72 -6.38
N LEU A 394 -2.95 0.96 -7.09
CA LEU A 394 -4.40 0.91 -6.86
C LEU A 394 -4.74 -0.28 -5.95
N ALA A 395 -4.94 0.01 -4.66
CA ALA A 395 -5.21 -1.01 -3.64
C ALA A 395 -6.72 -1.15 -3.38
N THR A 396 -7.31 -2.25 -3.86
CA THR A 396 -8.74 -2.53 -3.74
C THR A 396 -9.08 -4.01 -3.84
N HIS A 397 -10.03 -4.45 -3.02
CA HIS A 397 -10.70 -5.75 -3.12
C HIS A 397 -12.01 -5.68 -3.94
N ASN A 398 -12.51 -4.47 -4.20
CA ASN A 398 -13.73 -4.26 -4.96
C ASN A 398 -13.45 -4.53 -6.46
N VAL A 399 -14.15 -5.54 -6.98
CA VAL A 399 -14.02 -6.02 -8.36
C VAL A 399 -14.42 -4.96 -9.38
N GLU A 400 -15.48 -4.21 -9.13
CA GLU A 400 -15.96 -3.18 -10.06
C GLU A 400 -14.96 -2.02 -10.17
N SER A 401 -14.40 -1.56 -9.04
CA SER A 401 -13.28 -0.60 -9.05
C SER A 401 -12.06 -1.13 -9.82
N GLY A 402 -11.75 -2.42 -9.66
CA GLY A 402 -10.66 -3.08 -10.40
C GLY A 402 -10.92 -3.11 -11.91
N LYS A 403 -12.13 -3.49 -12.33
CA LYS A 403 -12.56 -3.48 -13.74
C LYS A 403 -12.50 -2.08 -14.34
N LEU A 404 -13.04 -1.07 -13.64
CA LEU A 404 -13.04 0.31 -14.10
C LEU A 404 -11.62 0.84 -14.29
N ALA A 405 -10.73 0.61 -13.32
CA ALA A 405 -9.33 1.03 -13.42
C ALA A 405 -8.57 0.31 -14.54
N ALA A 406 -8.76 -1.00 -14.69
CA ALA A 406 -8.14 -1.79 -15.75
C ALA A 406 -8.62 -1.34 -17.15
N ALA A 407 -9.92 -1.12 -17.32
CA ALA A 407 -10.50 -0.59 -18.55
C ALA A 407 -9.94 0.81 -18.85
N ARG A 408 -9.87 1.69 -17.84
CA ARG A 408 -9.31 3.04 -17.99
C ARG A 408 -7.83 3.02 -18.38
N ALA A 409 -7.03 2.13 -17.81
CA ALA A 409 -5.63 1.97 -18.16
C ALA A 409 -5.47 1.52 -19.63
N GLN A 410 -6.30 0.58 -20.08
CA GLN A 410 -6.33 0.14 -21.48
C GLN A 410 -6.75 1.28 -22.43
N GLU A 411 -7.77 2.06 -22.07
CA GLU A 411 -8.22 3.23 -22.86
C GLU A 411 -7.15 4.29 -23.02
N LEU A 412 -6.34 4.52 -21.98
CA LEU A 412 -5.23 5.46 -22.01
C LEU A 412 -4.01 4.89 -22.76
N GLY A 413 -4.03 3.62 -23.13
CA GLY A 413 -2.92 2.94 -23.77
C GLY A 413 -1.72 2.74 -22.84
N ILE A 414 -1.95 2.58 -21.54
CA ILE A 414 -0.88 2.22 -20.58
C ILE A 414 -0.43 0.79 -20.91
N PRO A 415 0.87 0.54 -21.17
CA PRO A 415 1.37 -0.78 -21.50
C PRO A 415 1.06 -1.84 -20.43
N ARG A 416 0.87 -3.09 -20.87
CA ARG A 416 0.84 -4.24 -19.96
C ARG A 416 2.21 -4.36 -19.27
N GLY A 417 2.21 -4.66 -17.98
CA GLY A 417 3.45 -4.73 -17.19
C GLY A 417 4.10 -3.37 -16.88
N ASP A 418 3.45 -2.23 -17.18
CA ASP A 418 4.00 -0.91 -16.84
C ASP A 418 4.30 -0.83 -15.33
N ARG A 419 5.57 -0.59 -14.99
CA ARG A 419 6.05 -0.56 -13.60
C ARG A 419 5.48 0.61 -12.79
N ASN A 420 4.93 1.62 -13.47
CA ASN A 420 4.31 2.77 -12.84
C ASN A 420 2.82 2.54 -12.50
N LEU A 421 2.19 1.46 -13.00
CA LEU A 421 0.83 1.07 -12.63
C LEU A 421 0.84 -0.31 -11.97
N GLN A 422 0.48 -0.35 -10.68
CA GLN A 422 0.37 -1.58 -9.92
C GLN A 422 -1.01 -1.70 -9.29
N PHE A 423 -1.56 -2.91 -9.28
CA PHE A 423 -2.74 -3.25 -8.47
C PHE A 423 -2.29 -3.98 -7.21
N ALA A 424 -3.00 -3.76 -6.11
CA ALA A 424 -2.68 -4.43 -4.85
C ALA A 424 -3.93 -4.92 -4.11
N GLN A 425 -3.80 -6.08 -3.48
CA GLN A 425 -4.79 -6.69 -2.60
C GLN A 425 -4.10 -7.21 -1.34
N LEU A 426 -4.82 -7.39 -0.26
CA LEU A 426 -4.27 -8.04 0.93
C LEU A 426 -4.09 -9.55 0.69
N MET A 427 -3.09 -10.13 1.34
CA MET A 427 -2.96 -11.59 1.40
C MET A 427 -4.25 -12.21 1.98
N GLY A 428 -4.73 -13.27 1.34
CA GLY A 428 -5.97 -13.95 1.75
C GLY A 428 -7.27 -13.30 1.26
N MET A 429 -7.20 -12.20 0.52
CA MET A 429 -8.38 -11.48 0.03
C MET A 429 -8.34 -11.23 -1.47
N ALA A 430 -9.50 -11.25 -2.13
CA ALA A 430 -9.67 -10.86 -3.53
C ALA A 430 -8.77 -11.62 -4.51
N ASP A 431 -8.54 -12.92 -4.28
CA ASP A 431 -7.71 -13.76 -5.15
C ASP A 431 -8.28 -13.83 -6.57
N GLY A 432 -9.61 -13.88 -6.71
CA GLY A 432 -10.24 -13.84 -8.04
C GLY A 432 -9.89 -12.58 -8.81
N LEU A 433 -9.90 -11.41 -8.14
CA LEU A 433 -9.51 -10.13 -8.74
C LEU A 433 -8.01 -10.10 -9.05
N SER A 434 -7.15 -10.50 -8.12
CA SER A 434 -5.69 -10.52 -8.31
C SER A 434 -5.29 -11.38 -9.51
N LEU A 435 -5.84 -12.60 -9.60
CA LEU A 435 -5.54 -13.55 -10.67
C LEU A 435 -6.08 -13.04 -12.02
N SER A 436 -7.26 -12.41 -12.04
CA SER A 436 -7.84 -11.85 -13.26
C SER A 436 -7.02 -10.66 -13.78
N LEU A 437 -6.63 -9.72 -12.91
CA LEU A 437 -5.75 -8.59 -13.26
C LEU A 437 -4.39 -9.06 -13.77
N ARG A 438 -3.79 -10.04 -13.10
CA ARG A 438 -2.53 -10.66 -13.54
C ARG A 438 -2.69 -11.30 -14.92
N ASN A 439 -3.76 -12.07 -15.14
CA ASN A 439 -4.02 -12.72 -16.43
C ASN A 439 -4.25 -11.70 -17.57
N ALA A 440 -4.75 -10.51 -17.24
CA ALA A 440 -4.86 -9.39 -18.17
C ALA A 440 -3.51 -8.68 -18.46
N GLY A 441 -2.45 -9.04 -17.74
CA GLY A 441 -1.08 -8.53 -17.94
C GLY A 441 -0.73 -7.30 -17.09
N PHE A 442 -1.50 -7.00 -16.05
CA PHE A 442 -1.15 -5.94 -15.10
C PHE A 442 -0.16 -6.41 -14.03
N GLN A 443 0.64 -5.48 -13.50
CA GLN A 443 1.42 -5.73 -12.30
C GLN A 443 0.48 -5.85 -11.10
N VAL A 444 0.53 -6.98 -10.40
CA VAL A 444 -0.31 -7.25 -9.23
C VAL A 444 0.57 -7.66 -8.07
N SER A 445 0.35 -7.08 -6.88
CA SER A 445 1.01 -7.51 -5.65
C SER A 445 0.03 -7.86 -4.55
N LYS A 446 0.44 -8.79 -3.69
CA LYS A 446 -0.23 -9.00 -2.39
C LYS A 446 0.48 -8.23 -1.29
N TYR A 447 -0.28 -7.60 -0.41
CA TYR A 447 0.22 -7.00 0.82
C TYR A 447 0.42 -8.08 1.87
N LEU A 448 1.63 -8.16 2.42
CA LEU A 448 2.16 -9.29 3.19
C LEU A 448 2.61 -8.83 4.59
N PRO A 449 1.68 -8.70 5.54
CA PRO A 449 2.04 -8.47 6.95
C PRO A 449 2.85 -9.66 7.47
N TYR A 450 3.93 -9.37 8.17
CA TYR A 450 4.73 -10.39 8.84
C TYR A 450 5.35 -9.85 10.13
N GLY A 451 5.63 -10.74 11.07
CA GLY A 451 6.11 -10.39 12.41
C GLY A 451 5.39 -11.15 13.53
N PRO A 452 5.86 -11.03 14.79
CA PRO A 452 5.27 -11.70 15.94
C PRO A 452 3.75 -11.52 16.03
N VAL A 453 3.05 -12.58 16.44
CA VAL A 453 1.57 -12.59 16.48
C VAL A 453 1.03 -11.42 17.29
N GLU A 454 1.67 -11.10 18.42
CA GLU A 454 1.28 -10.05 19.37
C GLU A 454 1.31 -8.66 18.73
N GLN A 455 2.29 -8.41 17.85
CA GLN A 455 2.44 -7.13 17.16
C GLN A 455 1.39 -6.96 16.05
N ILE A 456 0.88 -8.06 15.49
CA ILE A 456 -0.05 -8.05 14.34
C ILE A 456 -1.53 -8.10 14.78
N ILE A 457 -1.82 -8.28 16.06
CA ILE A 457 -3.22 -8.33 16.57
C ILE A 457 -4.06 -7.12 16.11
N PRO A 458 -3.59 -5.86 16.21
CA PRO A 458 -4.36 -4.70 15.73
C PRO A 458 -4.72 -4.82 14.23
N TYR A 459 -3.78 -5.29 13.41
CA TYR A 459 -4.01 -5.56 12.00
C TYR A 459 -5.08 -6.64 11.78
N LEU A 460 -5.01 -7.77 12.52
CA LEU A 460 -5.99 -8.86 12.39
C LEU A 460 -7.41 -8.42 12.74
N ILE A 461 -7.56 -7.59 13.77
CA ILE A 461 -8.85 -7.02 14.15
C ILE A 461 -9.43 -6.20 12.99
N ARG A 462 -8.62 -5.32 12.37
CA ARG A 462 -9.06 -4.52 11.21
C ARG A 462 -9.47 -5.41 10.03
N ARG A 463 -8.77 -6.53 9.80
CA ARG A 463 -9.15 -7.52 8.75
C ARG A 463 -10.46 -8.24 9.06
N ALA A 464 -10.68 -8.57 10.32
CA ALA A 464 -11.91 -9.21 10.76
C ALA A 464 -13.12 -8.27 10.57
N GLU A 465 -12.97 -7.00 10.97
CA GLU A 465 -14.01 -5.97 10.82
C GLU A 465 -14.32 -5.68 9.34
N GLU A 466 -13.32 -5.60 8.46
CA GLU A 466 -13.49 -5.39 7.01
C GLU A 466 -14.27 -6.53 6.33
N ASN A 467 -14.08 -7.77 6.79
CA ASN A 467 -14.67 -8.96 6.19
C ASN A 467 -15.98 -9.41 6.85
N ARG A 468 -16.40 -8.72 7.91
CA ARG A 468 -17.54 -9.09 8.73
C ARG A 468 -18.84 -9.10 7.91
N GLY A 469 -19.54 -10.22 7.91
CA GLY A 469 -20.90 -10.35 7.38
C GLY A 469 -21.01 -10.94 5.97
N LEU A 470 -22.25 -11.25 5.57
CA LEU A 470 -22.53 -11.96 4.31
C LEU A 470 -22.34 -11.10 3.05
N LEU A 471 -22.59 -9.79 3.15
CA LEU A 471 -22.44 -8.82 2.06
C LEU A 471 -21.05 -8.16 2.05
N SER A 472 -20.07 -8.72 2.77
CA SER A 472 -18.72 -8.18 2.82
C SER A 472 -18.01 -8.25 1.45
N ALA A 473 -16.89 -7.54 1.34
CA ALA A 473 -16.07 -7.47 0.12
C ALA A 473 -15.68 -8.87 -0.42
N SER A 474 -15.59 -9.87 0.45
CA SER A 474 -15.20 -11.25 0.12
C SER A 474 -16.36 -12.14 -0.35
N SER A 475 -17.59 -11.61 -0.47
CA SER A 475 -18.77 -12.37 -0.93
C SER A 475 -18.59 -12.94 -2.35
N PHE A 476 -18.04 -12.14 -3.26
CA PHE A 476 -17.74 -12.54 -4.62
C PHE A 476 -16.63 -13.61 -4.68
N ASP A 477 -15.57 -13.46 -3.88
CA ASP A 477 -14.51 -14.47 -3.80
C ASP A 477 -15.05 -15.82 -3.32
N ARG A 478 -15.89 -15.83 -2.28
CA ARG A 478 -16.54 -17.06 -1.81
C ARG A 478 -17.33 -17.74 -2.93
N HIS A 479 -18.02 -16.98 -3.78
CA HIS A 479 -18.74 -17.52 -4.92
C HIS A 479 -17.80 -18.17 -5.95
N LEU A 480 -16.74 -17.47 -6.35
CA LEU A 480 -15.76 -18.00 -7.31
C LEU A 480 -15.06 -19.27 -6.80
N LEU A 481 -14.64 -19.27 -5.53
CA LEU A 481 -14.00 -20.43 -4.90
C LEU A 481 -14.93 -21.64 -4.86
N ARG A 482 -16.20 -21.47 -4.48
CA ARG A 482 -17.21 -22.54 -4.51
C ARG A 482 -17.41 -23.09 -5.91
N LYS A 483 -17.55 -22.21 -6.90
CA LYS A 483 -17.73 -22.59 -8.31
C LYS A 483 -16.55 -23.44 -8.80
N GLU A 484 -15.33 -23.03 -8.49
CA GLU A 484 -14.12 -23.79 -8.84
C GLU A 484 -14.04 -25.14 -8.14
N LEU A 485 -14.32 -25.20 -6.84
CA LEU A 485 -14.30 -26.45 -6.09
C LEU A 485 -15.33 -27.45 -6.62
N VAL A 486 -16.55 -26.99 -6.91
CA VAL A 486 -17.59 -27.82 -7.56
C VAL A 486 -17.12 -28.31 -8.93
N ARG A 487 -16.47 -27.45 -9.71
CA ARG A 487 -15.91 -27.85 -11.02
C ARG A 487 -14.87 -28.97 -10.85
N ARG A 488 -13.91 -28.83 -9.92
CA ARG A 488 -12.89 -29.86 -9.67
C ARG A 488 -13.50 -31.19 -9.24
N VAL A 489 -14.50 -31.17 -8.37
CA VAL A 489 -15.23 -32.39 -7.94
C VAL A 489 -15.95 -33.03 -9.12
N LYS A 490 -16.69 -32.25 -9.94
CA LYS A 490 -17.37 -32.78 -11.14
C LYS A 490 -16.38 -33.42 -12.11
N THR A 491 -15.23 -32.79 -12.36
CA THR A 491 -14.19 -33.34 -13.23
C THR A 491 -13.61 -34.65 -12.67
N ALA A 492 -13.37 -34.73 -11.36
CA ALA A 492 -12.87 -35.95 -10.74
C ALA A 492 -13.89 -37.11 -10.82
N VAL A 493 -15.16 -36.84 -10.50
CA VAL A 493 -16.24 -37.85 -10.52
C VAL A 493 -16.55 -38.33 -11.95
N VAL A 494 -16.60 -37.41 -12.92
CA VAL A 494 -16.82 -37.78 -14.34
C VAL A 494 -15.61 -38.50 -14.93
N GLY A 495 -14.40 -38.20 -14.48
CA GLY A 495 -13.18 -38.92 -14.85
C GLY A 495 -13.17 -40.36 -14.33
N MET A 496 -13.66 -40.60 -13.11
CA MET A 496 -13.77 -41.93 -12.51
C MET A 496 -14.87 -42.81 -13.12
N GLY A 497 -15.82 -42.24 -13.88
CA GLY A 497 -16.87 -42.99 -14.58
C GLY A 497 -16.51 -43.39 -16.01
N ARG A 498 -15.26 -43.18 -16.44
CA ARG A 498 -14.73 -43.49 -17.78
C ARG A 498 -13.57 -44.50 -17.76
N GLU A 499 -13.24 -45.05 -16.59
CA GLU A 499 -12.43 -46.26 -16.40
C GLU A 499 -13.35 -47.42 -16.09
#